data_AF-A0A952ZFE1-F1
#
_entry.id   AF-A0A952ZFE1-F1
#
_cell.length_a   1.000
_cell.length_b   1.000
_cell.length_c   1.000
_cell.angle_alpha   90.00
_cell.angle_beta   90.00
_cell.angle_gamma   90.00
#
_symmetry.space_group_name_H-M   'P 1'
#
loop_
_entity.id
_entity.type
_entity.pdbx_description
1 polymer ?
#
loop_
_entity_poly.entity_id
_entity_poly.type
_entity_poly.pdbx_seq_one_letter_code
_entity_poly.pdbx_strand_id
1 'polypeptide(L)'
;MRPRAGIAQALHLDNRVHGNSFGTVGALLQAAGDSSKYFVLTAGHVLAISPQVRFGDSVNVESSPPLTASLFDWEPSFGDVRPQTDIDAAIARISEAGARTLAASGGQPLPAGFANPASGMAARLRVARGDIAGTVVAAVSGWMSAADGADTIFYFIRTGWLFDPDEPSVHGDSGAAIWSADDRLIGICCGAAPDAYPGKTLFIPLGPILDRFKVVPVLRGHFGGGLAERDGTELRPGVRPAAIASAPSAPTPPPVFGLPLGADAARAADVLARTLWGEARGEPERVEAMSAVAWVVLNRVRKQTWWGKTVVDVCLKPFQFSCWNPNDRNRPRLLEVRSNRLGSADQQAFADALDIAQNAVSGALLQQDDPTRRATHYHSRFLSIYPTWARGHKPCEALGNHLFYNDVN
;
A
#
# COMPACT_ATOMS: atom_id res chain seq x y z
N MET A 1 14.08 37.15 15.20
CA MET A 1 12.61 37.25 15.01
C MET A 1 11.95 36.43 16.10
N ARG A 2 11.08 37.02 16.93
CA ARG A 2 10.27 36.25 17.89
C ARG A 2 9.20 35.45 17.13
N PRO A 3 8.89 34.20 17.50
CA PRO A 3 7.79 33.46 16.86
C PRO A 3 6.46 34.18 17.14
N ARG A 4 5.58 34.22 16.14
CA ARG A 4 4.20 34.71 16.30
C ARG A 4 3.47 33.84 17.34
N ALA A 5 2.76 34.49 18.26
CA ALA A 5 1.88 33.84 19.21
C ALA A 5 0.68 33.18 18.50
N GLY A 6 0.30 31.97 18.93
CA GLY A 6 -1.12 31.59 18.98
C GLY A 6 -1.65 30.46 18.08
N ILE A 7 -0.84 29.62 17.45
CA ILE A 7 -1.32 28.38 16.83
C ILE A 7 -0.61 27.21 17.49
N ALA A 8 -1.38 26.35 18.17
CA ALA A 8 -0.91 25.09 18.72
C ALA A 8 -0.27 24.25 17.59
N GLN A 9 1.02 23.94 17.74
CA GLN A 9 1.79 23.13 16.81
C GLN A 9 1.45 21.66 17.00
N ALA A 10 1.46 20.89 15.91
CA ALA A 10 1.29 19.44 16.03
C ALA A 10 2.46 18.84 16.80
N LEU A 11 2.19 17.89 17.68
CA LEU A 11 3.18 17.29 18.57
C LEU A 11 3.82 16.06 17.92
N HIS A 12 5.10 15.80 18.16
CA HIS A 12 5.70 14.54 17.75
C HIS A 12 5.50 13.42 18.79
N LEU A 13 5.66 12.19 18.32
CA LEU A 13 5.63 10.99 19.15
C LEU A 13 6.48 9.86 18.56
N ASP A 14 6.94 8.96 19.43
CA ASP A 14 7.80 7.83 19.10
C ASP A 14 7.52 6.62 20.01
N ASN A 15 7.78 5.40 19.51
CA ASN A 15 7.79 4.19 20.33
C ASN A 15 9.20 3.98 20.91
N ARG A 16 9.34 4.16 22.22
CA ARG A 16 10.65 4.10 22.90
C ARG A 16 11.22 2.69 23.08
N VAL A 17 10.43 1.65 22.84
CA VAL A 17 10.82 0.26 23.08
C VAL A 17 11.44 -0.35 21.83
N HIS A 18 10.83 -0.08 20.67
CA HIS A 18 11.16 -0.76 19.41
C HIS A 18 11.27 0.18 18.20
N GLY A 19 11.08 1.50 18.36
CA GLY A 19 11.05 2.45 17.25
C GLY A 19 12.35 3.21 17.05
N ASN A 20 12.86 3.19 15.81
CA ASN A 20 13.82 4.19 15.30
C ASN A 20 13.11 5.30 14.49
N SER A 21 11.79 5.38 14.59
CA SER A 21 10.93 6.28 13.81
C SER A 21 10.15 7.19 14.74
N PHE A 22 9.83 8.39 14.25
CA PHE A 22 8.96 9.34 14.91
C PHE A 22 7.92 9.85 13.90
N GLY A 23 6.79 10.32 14.43
CA GLY A 23 5.73 10.91 13.64
C GLY A 23 5.01 11.99 14.42
N THR A 24 3.85 12.38 13.92
CA THR A 24 3.04 13.47 14.44
C THR A 24 1.75 12.93 15.07
N VAL A 25 1.30 13.55 16.17
CA VAL A 25 -0.02 13.33 16.78
C VAL A 25 -1.07 13.87 15.82
N GLY A 26 -1.92 13.00 15.31
CA GLY A 26 -3.03 13.37 14.44
C GLY A 26 -4.23 13.89 15.22
N ALA A 27 -4.62 13.19 16.28
CA ALA A 27 -5.80 13.58 17.05
C ALA A 27 -5.75 13.07 18.49
N LEU A 28 -6.46 13.79 19.36
CA LEU A 28 -6.90 13.28 20.65
C LEU A 28 -8.24 12.55 20.44
N LEU A 29 -8.32 11.32 20.91
CA LEU A 29 -9.48 10.45 20.79
C LEU A 29 -10.00 10.04 22.17
N GLN A 30 -11.26 9.65 22.20
CA GLN A 30 -11.93 9.05 23.35
C GLN A 30 -12.59 7.74 22.93
N ALA A 31 -12.67 6.79 23.85
CA ALA A 31 -13.43 5.56 23.66
C ALA A 31 -14.91 5.87 23.35
N ALA A 32 -15.49 5.22 22.34
CA ALA A 32 -16.92 5.30 22.11
C ALA A 32 -17.67 4.61 23.26
N GLY A 33 -18.57 5.32 23.93
CA GLY A 33 -19.35 4.79 25.06
C GLY A 33 -18.60 4.71 26.41
N ASP A 34 -17.32 5.10 26.48
CA ASP A 34 -16.57 5.15 27.74
C ASP A 34 -15.80 6.48 27.84
N SER A 35 -16.39 7.46 28.52
CA SER A 35 -15.82 8.79 28.63
C SER A 35 -14.54 8.88 29.49
N SER A 36 -14.13 7.78 30.12
CA SER A 36 -12.94 7.72 30.99
C SER A 36 -11.64 7.35 30.25
N LYS A 37 -11.73 6.86 29.00
CA LYS A 37 -10.57 6.36 28.25
C LYS A 37 -10.22 7.28 27.09
N TYR A 38 -8.96 7.73 27.09
CA TYR A 38 -8.42 8.66 26.09
C TYR A 38 -7.21 8.05 25.38
N PHE A 39 -7.03 8.45 24.12
CA PHE A 39 -5.96 7.97 23.27
C PHE A 39 -5.38 9.11 22.42
N VAL A 40 -4.12 9.01 22.05
CA VAL A 40 -3.54 9.76 20.92
C VAL A 40 -3.56 8.89 19.68
N LEU A 41 -3.91 9.50 18.54
CA LEU A 41 -3.91 8.88 17.22
C LEU A 41 -2.67 9.29 16.44
N THR A 42 -2.08 8.36 15.72
CA THR A 42 -1.02 8.59 14.71
C THR A 42 -1.04 7.49 13.65
N ALA A 43 -0.09 7.50 12.72
CA ALA A 43 0.07 6.44 11.74
C ALA A 43 0.56 5.13 12.39
N GLY A 44 0.14 4.00 11.86
CA GLY A 44 0.45 2.67 12.38
C GLY A 44 1.94 2.37 12.30
N HIS A 45 2.55 2.62 11.14
CA HIS A 45 3.99 2.44 10.94
C HIS A 45 4.85 3.35 11.83
N VAL A 46 4.32 4.45 12.39
CA VAL A 46 5.11 5.30 13.30
C VAL A 46 5.38 4.57 14.61
N LEU A 47 4.35 3.92 15.17
CA LEU A 47 4.44 3.28 16.49
C LEU A 47 4.71 1.79 16.43
N ALA A 48 4.44 1.16 15.30
CA ALA A 48 4.24 -0.28 15.28
C ALA A 48 4.90 -1.02 14.10
N ILE A 49 5.83 -0.37 13.39
CA ILE A 49 6.47 -0.94 12.19
C ILE A 49 7.26 -2.23 12.48
N SER A 50 7.85 -2.35 13.67
CA SER A 50 8.64 -3.54 14.02
C SER A 50 7.74 -4.73 14.38
N PRO A 51 8.06 -5.96 13.90
CA PRO A 51 7.32 -7.18 14.27
C PRO A 51 7.44 -7.54 15.76
N GLN A 52 8.37 -6.88 16.48
CA GLN A 52 8.59 -7.09 17.91
C GLN A 52 7.69 -6.24 18.80
N VAL A 53 6.96 -5.28 18.22
CA VAL A 53 6.06 -4.38 18.97
C VAL A 53 5.01 -5.19 19.73
N ARG A 54 4.72 -4.75 20.95
CA ARG A 54 3.75 -5.39 21.85
C ARG A 54 2.69 -4.39 22.30
N PHE A 55 1.53 -4.93 22.67
CA PHE A 55 0.57 -4.15 23.44
C PHE A 55 1.22 -3.68 24.73
N GLY A 56 0.99 -2.42 25.07
CA GLY A 56 1.54 -1.83 26.28
C GLY A 56 2.86 -1.07 26.08
N ASP A 57 3.50 -1.18 24.90
CA ASP A 57 4.77 -0.51 24.62
C ASP A 57 4.72 0.98 24.98
N SER A 58 5.81 1.46 25.56
CA SER A 58 5.92 2.85 26.03
C SER A 58 6.05 3.79 24.83
N VAL A 59 5.09 4.70 24.69
CA VAL A 59 5.06 5.71 23.65
C VAL A 59 5.31 7.07 24.28
N ASN A 60 6.26 7.81 23.74
CA ASN A 60 6.51 9.18 24.17
C ASN A 60 5.74 10.17 23.29
N VAL A 61 5.16 11.18 23.93
CA VAL A 61 4.54 12.31 23.26
C VAL A 61 5.30 13.55 23.68
N GLU A 62 5.85 14.30 22.72
CA GLU A 62 6.65 15.50 22.92
C GLU A 62 5.78 16.71 23.32
N SER A 63 5.08 16.60 24.45
CA SER A 63 4.28 17.66 25.05
C SER A 63 5.04 18.38 26.17
N SER A 64 4.49 19.50 26.65
CA SER A 64 4.94 20.16 27.87
C SER A 64 3.79 20.25 28.88
N PRO A 65 3.86 19.53 30.02
CA PRO A 65 4.90 18.56 30.41
C PRO A 65 4.95 17.33 29.48
N PRO A 66 6.08 16.60 29.43
CA PRO A 66 6.19 15.37 28.66
C PRO A 66 5.17 14.33 29.09
N LEU A 67 4.64 13.59 28.12
CA LEU A 67 3.60 12.61 28.35
C LEU A 67 4.04 11.23 27.87
N THR A 68 3.87 10.23 28.75
CA THR A 68 4.04 8.82 28.40
C THR A 68 2.67 8.20 28.15
N ALA A 69 2.49 7.65 26.96
CA ALA A 69 1.36 6.87 26.53
C ALA A 69 1.73 5.38 26.49
N SER A 70 0.72 4.51 26.40
CA SER A 70 0.92 3.06 26.27
C SER A 70 0.23 2.58 25.00
N LEU A 71 0.98 2.00 24.07
CA LEU A 71 0.46 1.52 22.78
C LEU A 71 -0.70 0.54 23.01
N PHE A 72 -1.88 0.86 22.47
CA PHE A 72 -3.11 0.16 22.79
C PHE A 72 -3.59 -0.72 21.65
N ASP A 73 -3.71 -0.20 20.44
CA ASP A 73 -4.09 -0.96 19.24
C ASP A 73 -3.52 -0.28 17.99
N TRP A 74 -3.33 -1.06 16.94
CA TRP A 74 -2.80 -0.56 15.67
C TRP A 74 -3.12 -1.49 14.50
N GLU A 75 -3.05 -0.92 13.31
CA GLU A 75 -3.08 -1.63 12.05
C GLU A 75 -2.27 -0.82 11.02
N PRO A 76 -1.48 -1.46 10.12
CA PRO A 76 -1.37 -2.91 9.92
C PRO A 76 -0.49 -3.62 10.97
N SER A 77 -0.63 -4.94 11.03
CA SER A 77 0.33 -5.81 11.72
C SER A 77 1.50 -6.11 10.79
N PHE A 78 2.68 -5.57 11.10
CA PHE A 78 3.89 -5.76 10.29
C PHE A 78 4.64 -7.07 10.61
N GLY A 79 4.10 -7.90 11.51
CA GLY A 79 4.55 -9.28 11.71
C GLY A 79 4.11 -10.24 10.60
N ASP A 80 3.17 -9.83 9.76
CA ASP A 80 2.68 -10.60 8.63
C ASP A 80 3.50 -10.32 7.36
N VAL A 81 3.62 -11.31 6.47
CA VAL A 81 4.30 -11.13 5.19
C VAL A 81 3.46 -10.20 4.29
N ARG A 82 3.84 -8.91 4.22
CA ARG A 82 3.28 -7.88 3.33
C ARG A 82 1.79 -7.61 3.60
N PRO A 83 1.47 -6.94 4.72
CA PRO A 83 0.10 -6.70 5.12
C PRO A 83 -0.64 -5.84 4.09
N GLN A 84 -1.88 -6.23 3.80
CA GLN A 84 -2.84 -5.40 3.09
C GLN A 84 -3.85 -4.90 4.12
N THR A 85 -4.07 -3.59 4.15
CA THR A 85 -4.87 -2.96 5.18
C THR A 85 -5.75 -1.85 4.61
N ASP A 86 -6.85 -1.58 5.29
CA ASP A 86 -7.69 -0.41 5.00
C ASP A 86 -7.23 0.82 5.77
N ILE A 87 -6.43 0.65 6.83
CA ILE A 87 -5.89 1.75 7.63
C ILE A 87 -4.40 1.55 7.94
N ASP A 88 -3.69 2.67 8.02
CA ASP A 88 -2.38 2.77 8.65
C ASP A 88 -2.50 3.74 9.82
N ALA A 89 -2.85 3.19 10.98
CA ALA A 89 -3.14 3.95 12.18
C ALA A 89 -2.79 3.18 13.46
N ALA A 90 -2.33 3.91 14.47
CA ALA A 90 -2.13 3.40 15.81
C ALA A 90 -2.75 4.34 16.84
N ILE A 91 -3.26 3.75 17.92
CA ILE A 91 -3.74 4.48 19.08
C ILE A 91 -2.94 4.09 20.31
N ALA A 92 -2.50 5.10 21.07
CA ALA A 92 -1.81 4.91 22.34
C ALA A 92 -2.63 5.53 23.47
N ARG A 93 -2.86 4.75 24.53
CA ARG A 93 -3.67 5.15 25.69
C ARG A 93 -2.91 6.17 26.53
N ILE A 94 -3.64 7.19 26.97
CA ILE A 94 -3.13 8.23 27.87
C ILE A 94 -4.02 8.33 29.11
N SER A 95 -3.50 8.93 30.17
CA SER A 95 -4.30 9.26 31.36
C SER A 95 -5.25 10.42 31.05
N GLU A 96 -6.33 10.55 31.81
CA GLU A 96 -7.24 11.70 31.69
C GLU A 96 -6.51 13.02 31.96
N ALA A 97 -5.60 13.05 32.94
CA ALA A 97 -4.75 14.22 33.20
C ALA A 97 -3.89 14.57 31.97
N GLY A 98 -3.33 13.56 31.30
CA GLY A 98 -2.61 13.75 30.04
C GLY A 98 -3.48 14.26 28.91
N ALA A 99 -4.70 13.72 28.78
CA ALA A 99 -5.68 14.21 27.82
C ALA A 99 -6.06 15.67 28.07
N ARG A 100 -6.22 16.08 29.34
CA ARG A 100 -6.47 17.48 29.74
C ARG A 100 -5.30 18.38 29.37
N THR A 101 -4.06 17.93 29.59
CA THR A 101 -2.86 18.66 29.17
C THR A 101 -2.83 18.85 27.66
N LEU A 102 -3.13 17.81 26.89
CA LEU A 102 -3.16 17.91 25.43
C LEU A 102 -4.33 18.76 24.92
N ALA A 103 -5.48 18.76 25.60
CA ALA A 103 -6.64 19.57 25.22
C ALA A 103 -6.51 21.05 25.60
N ALA A 104 -5.56 21.41 26.47
CA ALA A 104 -5.36 22.79 26.91
C ALA A 104 -4.80 23.66 25.78
N SER A 105 -5.00 24.98 25.89
CA SER A 105 -4.46 25.96 24.96
C SER A 105 -2.94 25.82 24.82
N GLY A 106 -2.46 25.55 23.60
CA GLY A 106 -1.05 25.31 23.31
C GLY A 106 -0.63 23.82 23.29
N GLY A 107 -1.54 22.90 23.60
CA GLY A 107 -1.39 21.46 23.41
C GLY A 107 -1.74 20.99 21.99
N GLN A 108 -2.44 19.87 21.86
CA GLN A 108 -2.93 19.34 20.59
C GLN A 108 -4.20 20.10 20.13
N PRO A 109 -4.25 20.62 18.90
CA PRO A 109 -5.46 21.28 18.39
C PRO A 109 -6.68 20.34 18.35
N LEU A 110 -7.82 20.80 18.87
CA LEU A 110 -9.09 20.05 18.84
C LEU A 110 -9.98 20.48 17.66
N PRO A 111 -10.49 19.53 16.86
CA PRO A 111 -11.35 19.83 15.72
C PRO A 111 -12.75 20.26 16.17
N ALA A 112 -13.44 21.02 15.33
CA ALA A 112 -14.85 21.40 15.54
C ALA A 112 -15.81 20.22 15.27
N GLY A 113 -15.36 19.24 14.48
CA GLY A 113 -16.09 18.03 14.13
C GLY A 113 -15.22 17.12 13.27
N PHE A 114 -15.82 16.13 12.63
CA PHE A 114 -15.14 15.29 11.62
C PHE A 114 -16.02 15.10 10.39
N ALA A 115 -15.42 14.82 9.25
CA ALA A 115 -16.12 14.65 7.97
C ALA A 115 -15.43 13.61 7.08
N ASN A 116 -16.18 13.11 6.09
CA ASN A 116 -15.61 12.29 5.04
C ASN A 116 -14.86 13.19 4.04
N PRO A 117 -13.73 12.74 3.50
CA PRO A 117 -13.05 13.45 2.42
C PRO A 117 -13.89 13.47 1.15
N ALA A 118 -13.73 14.53 0.35
CA ALA A 118 -14.37 14.69 -0.95
C ALA A 118 -13.39 15.32 -1.94
N SER A 119 -13.46 14.92 -3.20
CA SER A 119 -12.65 15.50 -4.27
C SER A 119 -12.91 17.01 -4.40
N GLY A 120 -11.84 17.79 -4.53
CA GLY A 120 -11.90 19.25 -4.60
C GLY A 120 -12.06 19.95 -3.24
N MET A 121 -12.12 19.21 -2.14
CA MET A 121 -12.23 19.80 -0.80
C MET A 121 -10.93 20.53 -0.43
N ALA A 122 -11.03 21.83 -0.14
CA ALA A 122 -9.94 22.59 0.45
C ALA A 122 -9.63 22.07 1.86
N ALA A 123 -8.37 21.76 2.10
CA ALA A 123 -7.92 21.17 3.36
C ALA A 123 -6.53 21.68 3.75
N ARG A 124 -6.12 21.35 4.98
CA ARG A 124 -4.79 21.65 5.50
C ARG A 124 -4.22 20.45 6.26
N LEU A 125 -2.96 20.15 5.99
CA LEU A 125 -2.15 19.18 6.70
C LEU A 125 -1.45 19.89 7.86
N ARG A 126 -1.70 19.46 9.10
CA ARG A 126 -1.21 20.12 10.32
C ARG A 126 0.02 19.41 10.86
N VAL A 127 1.19 19.94 10.55
CA VAL A 127 2.49 19.36 10.94
C VAL A 127 3.14 20.22 12.03
N ALA A 128 4.21 19.72 12.66
CA ALA A 128 4.88 20.43 13.75
C ALA A 128 5.40 21.82 13.35
N ARG A 129 5.80 21.96 12.08
CA ARG A 129 6.32 23.21 11.51
C ARG A 129 5.23 24.24 11.13
N GLY A 130 3.95 23.85 11.12
CA GLY A 130 2.84 24.72 10.73
C GLY A 130 1.78 24.00 9.89
N ASP A 131 0.73 24.72 9.49
CA ASP A 131 -0.30 24.19 8.60
C ASP A 131 0.14 24.34 7.13
N ILE A 132 0.04 23.25 6.37
CA ILE A 132 0.29 23.21 4.92
C ILE A 132 -1.08 23.16 4.24
N ALA A 133 -1.42 24.19 3.47
CA ALA A 133 -2.67 24.22 2.71
C ALA A 133 -2.59 23.28 1.48
N GLY A 134 -3.76 22.91 0.96
CA GLY A 134 -3.86 22.08 -0.22
C GLY A 134 -5.28 21.62 -0.51
N THR A 135 -5.41 20.64 -1.40
CA THR A 135 -6.71 20.15 -1.87
C THR A 135 -6.79 18.62 -1.81
N VAL A 136 -7.91 18.09 -1.36
CA VAL A 136 -8.20 16.65 -1.45
C VAL A 136 -8.52 16.28 -2.89
N VAL A 137 -7.85 15.28 -3.44
CA VAL A 137 -7.92 14.96 -4.88
C VAL A 137 -8.87 13.80 -5.14
N ALA A 138 -8.51 12.59 -4.72
CA ALA A 138 -9.27 11.39 -5.03
C ALA A 138 -8.95 10.25 -4.06
N ALA A 139 -9.86 9.28 -3.97
CA ALA A 139 -9.58 8.00 -3.35
C ALA A 139 -8.56 7.21 -4.18
N VAL A 140 -7.69 6.48 -3.50
CA VAL A 140 -6.60 5.71 -4.13
C VAL A 140 -6.30 4.46 -3.31
N SER A 141 -5.72 3.46 -3.96
CA SER A 141 -5.05 2.34 -3.32
C SER A 141 -3.59 2.31 -3.77
N GLY A 142 -2.69 1.85 -2.91
CA GLY A 142 -1.28 2.00 -3.20
C GLY A 142 -0.34 1.24 -2.28
N TRP A 143 0.83 0.94 -2.84
CA TRP A 143 1.97 0.43 -2.08
C TRP A 143 2.62 1.56 -1.31
N MET A 144 2.88 1.29 -0.04
CA MET A 144 3.64 2.12 0.85
C MET A 144 4.94 1.41 1.24
N SER A 145 5.97 2.20 1.49
CA SER A 145 7.23 1.75 2.07
C SER A 145 7.46 2.52 3.36
N ALA A 146 7.70 1.81 4.45
CA ALA A 146 8.13 2.39 5.71
C ALA A 146 9.47 1.78 6.12
N ALA A 147 10.36 2.62 6.68
CA ALA A 147 11.66 2.18 7.16
C ALA A 147 11.55 1.64 8.59
N ASP A 148 12.23 0.54 8.87
CA ASP A 148 12.47 -0.01 10.21
C ASP A 148 13.98 -0.18 10.42
N GLY A 149 14.64 0.84 10.94
CA GLY A 149 16.10 0.87 11.02
C GLY A 149 16.75 0.78 9.64
N ALA A 150 17.46 -0.32 9.36
CA ALA A 150 18.10 -0.57 8.07
C ALA A 150 17.18 -1.28 7.06
N ASP A 151 16.05 -1.81 7.53
CA ASP A 151 15.11 -2.57 6.70
C ASP A 151 14.02 -1.66 6.13
N THR A 152 13.46 -2.06 4.99
CA THR A 152 12.28 -1.40 4.40
C THR A 152 11.13 -2.40 4.35
N ILE A 153 10.03 -2.05 5.01
CA ILE A 153 8.82 -2.85 5.03
C ILE A 153 7.83 -2.26 4.04
N PHE A 154 7.27 -3.15 3.20
CA PHE A 154 6.27 -2.79 2.20
C PHE A 154 4.90 -3.31 2.61
N TYR A 155 3.89 -2.46 2.49
CA TYR A 155 2.50 -2.78 2.81
C TYR A 155 1.56 -2.08 1.84
N PHE A 156 0.34 -2.60 1.69
CA PHE A 156 -0.64 -2.07 0.74
C PHE A 156 -1.80 -1.42 1.48
N ILE A 157 -2.09 -0.17 1.12
CA ILE A 157 -3.29 0.54 1.54
C ILE A 157 -4.38 0.30 0.50
N ARG A 158 -5.43 -0.42 0.88
CA ARG A 158 -6.60 -0.69 0.02
C ARG A 158 -7.44 0.56 -0.21
N THR A 159 -7.52 1.43 0.79
CA THR A 159 -8.43 2.57 0.77
C THR A 159 -7.80 3.80 1.44
N GLY A 160 -7.13 4.62 0.65
CA GLY A 160 -6.57 5.90 1.07
C GLY A 160 -7.09 7.05 0.21
N TRP A 161 -6.63 8.26 0.50
CA TRP A 161 -6.95 9.45 -0.26
C TRP A 161 -5.70 10.28 -0.54
N LEU A 162 -5.70 10.94 -1.69
CA LEU A 162 -4.64 11.87 -2.08
C LEU A 162 -4.97 13.27 -1.59
N PHE A 163 -3.99 13.89 -0.96
CA PHE A 163 -3.93 15.32 -0.69
C PHE A 163 -2.85 15.92 -1.58
N ASP A 164 -3.17 17.02 -2.26
CA ASP A 164 -2.24 17.82 -3.05
C ASP A 164 -1.83 19.03 -2.22
N PRO A 165 -0.68 18.97 -1.52
CA PRO A 165 -0.25 20.04 -0.67
C PRO A 165 0.44 21.14 -1.49
N ASP A 166 0.33 22.39 -1.03
CA ASP A 166 1.09 23.52 -1.59
C ASP A 166 2.61 23.34 -1.39
N GLU A 167 3.00 22.58 -0.36
CA GLU A 167 4.37 22.18 -0.06
C GLU A 167 4.45 20.68 0.29
N PRO A 168 5.43 19.92 -0.22
CA PRO A 168 5.52 18.49 0.06
C PRO A 168 5.59 18.16 1.56
N SER A 169 4.92 17.07 1.95
CA SER A 169 5.14 16.45 3.26
C SER A 169 6.57 15.88 3.35
N VAL A 170 7.16 15.94 4.53
CA VAL A 170 8.53 15.46 4.81
C VAL A 170 8.52 14.39 5.89
N HIS A 171 9.68 13.77 6.13
CA HIS A 171 9.85 12.81 7.21
C HIS A 171 9.46 13.42 8.57
N GLY A 172 8.68 12.69 9.38
CA GLY A 172 8.09 13.17 10.63
C GLY A 172 6.63 13.63 10.51
N ASP A 173 6.15 13.95 9.30
CA ASP A 173 4.76 14.35 9.08
C ASP A 173 3.77 13.16 9.11
N SER A 174 4.25 11.92 9.12
CA SER A 174 3.40 10.73 9.25
C SER A 174 2.54 10.81 10.52
N GLY A 175 1.24 10.56 10.38
CA GLY A 175 0.25 10.71 11.45
C GLY A 175 -0.32 12.12 11.60
N ALA A 176 0.27 13.15 10.97
CA ALA A 176 -0.23 14.52 11.03
C ALA A 176 -1.68 14.64 10.55
N ALA A 177 -2.44 15.53 11.17
CA ALA A 177 -3.87 15.63 10.94
C ALA A 177 -4.18 16.34 9.62
N ILE A 178 -5.18 15.85 8.88
CA ILE A 178 -5.76 16.58 7.75
C ILE A 178 -7.11 17.16 8.15
N TRP A 179 -7.27 18.47 8.00
CA TRP A 179 -8.44 19.23 8.41
C TRP A 179 -9.07 19.91 7.20
N SER A 180 -10.40 19.91 7.12
CA SER A 180 -11.12 20.75 6.16
C SER A 180 -10.97 22.24 6.49
N ALA A 181 -11.29 23.11 5.54
CA ALA A 181 -11.37 24.56 5.77
C ALA A 181 -12.26 24.93 6.98
N ASP A 182 -13.37 24.20 7.19
CA ASP A 182 -14.31 24.40 8.30
C ASP A 182 -13.87 23.76 9.64
N ASP A 183 -12.58 23.56 9.86
CA ASP A 183 -12.01 22.99 11.10
C ASP A 183 -12.49 21.57 11.47
N ARG A 184 -12.89 20.75 10.49
CA ARG A 184 -13.28 19.35 10.71
C ARG A 184 -12.12 18.41 10.38
N LEU A 185 -11.85 17.44 11.27
CA LEU A 185 -10.86 16.39 11.02
C LEU A 185 -11.37 15.43 9.95
N ILE A 186 -10.58 15.20 8.90
CA ILE A 186 -10.96 14.29 7.79
C ILE A 186 -10.09 13.04 7.72
N GLY A 187 -8.89 13.07 8.29
CA GLY A 187 -7.98 11.93 8.28
C GLY A 187 -6.60 12.24 8.86
N ILE A 188 -5.68 11.30 8.68
CA ILE A 188 -4.27 11.44 9.09
C ILE A 188 -3.33 11.11 7.94
N CYS A 189 -2.22 11.83 7.84
CA CYS A 189 -1.15 11.59 6.87
C CYS A 189 -0.57 10.18 7.05
N CYS A 190 -0.46 9.43 5.96
CA CYS A 190 0.22 8.13 5.92
C CYS A 190 1.65 8.30 5.40
N GLY A 191 1.87 9.22 4.47
CA GLY A 191 3.20 9.56 3.97
C GLY A 191 3.14 10.15 2.56
N ALA A 192 4.29 10.25 1.91
CA ALA A 192 4.36 10.59 0.49
C ALA A 192 3.51 9.60 -0.33
N ALA A 193 2.75 10.13 -1.28
CA ALA A 193 1.95 9.29 -2.16
C ALA A 193 2.86 8.40 -3.03
N PRO A 194 2.33 7.27 -3.54
CA PRO A 194 3.07 6.41 -4.46
C PRO A 194 3.60 7.17 -5.68
N ASP A 195 4.67 6.69 -6.31
CA ASP A 195 5.37 7.35 -7.43
C ASP A 195 4.46 7.81 -8.60
N ALA A 196 3.30 7.18 -8.78
CA ALA A 196 2.28 7.58 -9.75
C ALA A 196 1.66 8.96 -9.47
N TYR A 197 1.84 9.49 -8.26
CA TYR A 197 1.27 10.75 -7.77
C TYR A 197 2.36 11.63 -7.16
N PRO A 198 3.35 12.07 -7.97
CA PRO A 198 4.50 12.82 -7.46
C PRO A 198 4.05 14.10 -6.75
N GLY A 199 4.67 14.37 -5.60
CA GLY A 199 4.41 15.56 -4.78
C GLY A 199 3.14 15.49 -3.93
N LYS A 200 2.30 14.47 -4.08
CA LYS A 200 1.08 14.30 -3.29
C LYS A 200 1.36 13.56 -2.00
N THR A 201 0.45 13.69 -1.04
CA THR A 201 0.46 13.00 0.24
C THR A 201 -0.68 11.98 0.26
N LEU A 202 -0.39 10.73 0.61
CA LEU A 202 -1.41 9.76 0.95
C LEU A 202 -1.88 10.01 2.38
N PHE A 203 -3.19 10.05 2.61
CA PHE A 203 -3.77 10.09 3.95
C PHE A 203 -4.85 9.02 4.12
N ILE A 204 -5.03 8.56 5.35
CA ILE A 204 -6.05 7.59 5.74
C ILE A 204 -7.29 8.36 6.21
N PRO A 205 -8.48 8.10 5.63
CA PRO A 205 -9.71 8.75 6.07
C PRO A 205 -10.04 8.39 7.52
N LEU A 206 -10.64 9.32 8.26
CA LEU A 206 -10.88 9.15 9.68
C LEU A 206 -11.91 8.04 9.97
N GLY A 207 -12.97 7.92 9.17
CA GLY A 207 -14.09 6.99 9.41
C GLY A 207 -13.66 5.55 9.71
N PRO A 208 -12.91 4.88 8.80
CA PRO A 208 -12.40 3.53 9.04
C PRO A 208 -11.56 3.38 10.31
N ILE A 209 -10.79 4.40 10.70
CA ILE A 209 -10.00 4.39 11.94
C ILE A 209 -10.92 4.38 13.16
N LEU A 210 -11.92 5.27 13.19
CA LEU A 210 -12.89 5.35 14.28
C LEU A 210 -13.67 4.04 14.44
N ASP A 211 -14.07 3.45 13.32
CA ASP A 211 -14.82 2.19 13.30
C ASP A 211 -13.97 1.00 13.72
N ARG A 212 -12.70 0.93 13.30
CA ARG A 212 -11.77 -0.16 13.65
C ARG A 212 -11.39 -0.13 15.12
N PHE A 213 -11.15 1.05 15.68
CA PHE A 213 -10.72 1.20 17.06
C PHE A 213 -11.86 1.51 18.04
N LYS A 214 -13.10 1.68 17.58
CA LYS A 214 -14.27 2.03 18.41
C LYS A 214 -14.04 3.28 19.25
N VAL A 215 -13.54 4.33 18.60
CA VAL A 215 -13.16 5.61 19.19
C VAL A 215 -13.82 6.77 18.46
N VAL A 216 -13.86 7.93 19.10
CA VAL A 216 -14.36 9.19 18.54
C VAL A 216 -13.36 10.31 18.81
N PRO A 217 -13.24 11.33 17.94
CA PRO A 217 -12.35 12.45 18.19
C PRO A 217 -12.88 13.31 19.34
N VAL A 218 -11.97 13.79 20.19
CA VAL A 218 -12.31 14.80 21.21
C VAL A 218 -12.49 16.14 20.50
N LEU A 219 -13.69 16.70 20.62
CA LEU A 219 -14.06 17.93 19.92
C LEU A 219 -13.81 19.18 20.77
N ARG A 220 -13.56 20.30 20.10
CA ARG A 220 -13.45 21.62 20.73
C ARG A 220 -14.71 21.91 21.57
N GLY A 221 -14.50 22.35 22.81
CA GLY A 221 -15.60 22.65 23.75
C GLY A 221 -16.30 21.45 24.36
N HIS A 222 -15.89 20.21 24.05
CA HIS A 222 -16.56 18.98 24.50
C HIS A 222 -15.63 18.05 25.30
N PHE A 223 -14.55 18.57 25.86
CA PHE A 223 -13.66 17.76 26.70
C PHE A 223 -14.40 17.28 27.96
N GLY A 224 -14.59 15.97 28.10
CA GLY A 224 -15.35 15.36 29.20
C GLY A 224 -16.87 15.34 29.01
N GLY A 225 -17.40 15.80 27.88
CA GLY A 225 -18.80 15.61 27.50
C GLY A 225 -18.95 14.28 26.76
N GLY A 226 -19.66 13.32 27.35
CA GLY A 226 -19.91 12.03 26.71
C GLY A 226 -20.59 12.21 25.35
N LEU A 227 -19.93 11.76 24.28
CA LEU A 227 -20.60 11.56 23.00
C LEU A 227 -21.50 10.32 23.15
N ALA A 228 -22.75 10.45 22.70
CA ALA A 228 -23.89 9.54 22.96
C ALA A 228 -23.53 8.05 23.09
N GLU A 229 -24.09 7.42 24.13
CA GLU A 229 -24.00 5.98 24.41
C GLU A 229 -24.17 5.16 23.13
N ARG A 230 -23.14 4.40 22.76
CA ARG A 230 -23.29 3.19 21.93
C ARG A 230 -23.00 2.02 22.86
N ASP A 231 -23.82 0.97 22.75
CA ASP A 231 -23.85 -0.22 23.61
C ASP A 231 -22.51 -0.56 24.26
N GLY A 232 -22.52 -0.58 25.60
CA GLY A 232 -21.38 -0.68 26.51
C GLY A 232 -20.60 -1.99 26.44
N THR A 233 -19.99 -2.25 25.28
CA THR A 233 -18.97 -3.28 25.13
C THR A 233 -17.63 -2.71 25.56
N GLU A 234 -17.01 -3.36 26.56
CA GLU A 234 -15.69 -2.99 27.06
C GLU A 234 -14.67 -2.94 25.89
N LEU A 235 -14.09 -1.76 25.64
CA LEU A 235 -13.03 -1.60 24.66
C LEU A 235 -11.81 -2.45 25.03
N ARG A 236 -11.53 -3.45 24.19
CA ARG A 236 -10.36 -4.32 24.26
C ARG A 236 -9.48 -4.07 23.02
N PRO A 237 -8.15 -4.19 23.14
CA PRO A 237 -7.28 -4.25 21.98
C PRO A 237 -7.76 -5.31 20.98
N GLY A 238 -7.56 -5.07 19.68
CA GLY A 238 -7.83 -6.07 18.66
C GLY A 238 -7.15 -7.42 18.96
N VAL A 239 -7.81 -8.53 18.63
CA VAL A 239 -7.22 -9.87 18.79
C VAL A 239 -6.13 -10.04 17.73
N ARG A 240 -4.87 -10.09 18.15
CA ARG A 240 -3.78 -10.59 17.29
C ARG A 240 -3.84 -12.11 17.27
N PRO A 241 -3.69 -12.78 16.12
CA PRO A 241 -3.34 -14.19 16.12
C PRO A 241 -2.14 -14.36 17.05
N ALA A 242 -2.24 -15.27 18.03
CA ALA A 242 -1.07 -15.68 18.79
C ALA A 242 0.02 -16.11 17.79
N ALA A 243 1.29 -15.89 18.12
CA ALA A 243 2.40 -16.46 17.36
C ALA A 243 2.26 -17.99 17.38
N ILE A 244 1.52 -18.55 16.42
CA ILE A 244 1.39 -19.98 16.22
C ILE A 244 2.72 -20.41 15.63
N ALA A 245 3.42 -21.27 16.37
CA ALA A 245 4.51 -22.06 15.85
C ALA A 245 4.10 -22.64 14.49
N SER A 246 4.91 -22.34 13.47
CA SER A 246 4.80 -22.79 12.09
C SER A 246 4.12 -24.15 11.93
N ALA A 247 2.87 -24.12 11.48
CA ALA A 247 2.24 -25.18 10.68
C ALA A 247 2.16 -24.64 9.24
N PRO A 248 2.29 -25.48 8.19
CA PRO A 248 2.54 -25.00 6.84
C PRO A 248 1.28 -24.32 6.30
N SER A 249 1.25 -22.99 6.39
CA SER A 249 0.44 -22.18 5.51
C SER A 249 1.02 -22.32 4.10
N ALA A 250 0.16 -22.64 3.15
CA ALA A 250 0.48 -22.58 1.73
C ALA A 250 1.09 -21.19 1.42
N PRO A 251 2.14 -21.12 0.59
CA PRO A 251 2.90 -19.89 0.41
C PRO A 251 2.06 -18.86 -0.33
N THR A 252 1.49 -17.89 0.39
CA THR A 252 0.95 -16.67 -0.24
C THR A 252 2.06 -15.95 -1.00
N PRO A 253 1.96 -15.74 -2.33
CA PRO A 253 3.02 -15.14 -3.09
C PRO A 253 3.20 -13.67 -2.73
N PRO A 254 4.44 -13.17 -2.72
CA PRO A 254 4.66 -11.78 -2.34
C PRO A 254 4.15 -10.82 -3.42
N PRO A 255 3.39 -9.76 -3.09
CA PRO A 255 2.90 -8.80 -4.08
C PRO A 255 4.02 -8.09 -4.85
N VAL A 256 3.78 -7.86 -6.13
CA VAL A 256 4.72 -7.24 -7.05
C VAL A 256 4.30 -5.80 -7.32
N PHE A 257 5.26 -4.87 -7.20
CA PHE A 257 5.13 -3.46 -7.52
C PHE A 257 4.59 -3.20 -8.93
N GLY A 258 3.76 -2.15 -9.10
CA GLY A 258 3.51 -1.52 -10.40
C GLY A 258 2.32 -2.02 -11.23
N LEU A 259 1.23 -2.49 -10.61
CA LEU A 259 -0.01 -2.80 -11.33
C LEU A 259 -0.88 -1.53 -11.49
N PRO A 260 -1.23 -1.14 -12.73
CA PRO A 260 -1.93 0.12 -12.99
C PRO A 260 -3.44 0.07 -12.66
N LEU A 261 -4.04 1.24 -12.43
CA LEU A 261 -5.49 1.45 -12.19
C LEU A 261 -6.16 2.11 -13.41
N GLY A 262 -7.46 1.88 -13.62
CA GLY A 262 -8.25 2.57 -14.65
C GLY A 262 -7.83 2.24 -16.10
N ALA A 263 -7.72 3.27 -16.95
CA ALA A 263 -7.34 3.09 -18.36
C ALA A 263 -5.95 2.44 -18.53
N ASP A 264 -5.06 2.63 -17.55
CA ASP A 264 -3.74 2.02 -17.55
C ASP A 264 -3.81 0.51 -17.22
N ALA A 265 -4.79 0.08 -16.43
CA ALA A 265 -5.08 -1.36 -16.19
C ALA A 265 -5.55 -2.04 -17.48
N ALA A 266 -6.47 -1.39 -18.20
CA ALA A 266 -6.96 -1.89 -19.48
C ALA A 266 -5.84 -1.95 -20.52
N ARG A 267 -4.96 -0.94 -20.55
CA ARG A 267 -3.76 -0.92 -21.40
C ARG A 267 -2.78 -2.03 -21.03
N ALA A 268 -2.47 -2.21 -19.75
CA ALA A 268 -1.55 -3.24 -19.29
C ALA A 268 -2.10 -4.64 -19.60
N ALA A 269 -3.40 -4.86 -19.38
CA ALA A 269 -4.05 -6.13 -19.73
C ALA A 269 -4.01 -6.39 -21.24
N ASP A 270 -4.25 -5.38 -22.09
CA ASP A 270 -4.16 -5.54 -23.55
C ASP A 270 -2.72 -5.82 -24.02
N VAL A 271 -1.74 -5.08 -23.50
CA VAL A 271 -0.33 -5.29 -23.83
C VAL A 271 0.13 -6.67 -23.37
N LEU A 272 -0.21 -7.08 -22.15
CA LEU A 272 0.13 -8.40 -21.65
C LEU A 272 -0.57 -9.49 -22.46
N ALA A 273 -1.86 -9.38 -22.75
CA ALA A 273 -2.60 -10.35 -23.55
C ALA A 273 -1.97 -10.57 -24.93
N ARG A 274 -1.55 -9.48 -25.59
CA ARG A 274 -0.83 -9.55 -26.88
C ARG A 274 0.52 -10.24 -26.74
N THR A 275 1.26 -9.99 -25.66
CA THR A 275 2.50 -10.71 -25.35
C THR A 275 2.23 -12.20 -25.16
N LEU A 276 1.26 -12.59 -24.34
CA LEU A 276 0.94 -14.01 -24.09
C LEU A 276 0.49 -14.73 -25.38
N TRP A 277 -0.33 -14.07 -26.19
CA TRP A 277 -0.74 -14.57 -27.50
C TRP A 277 0.45 -14.69 -28.48
N GLY A 278 1.36 -13.72 -28.45
CA GLY A 278 2.57 -13.72 -29.26
C GLY A 278 3.48 -14.90 -28.94
N GLU A 279 3.66 -15.18 -27.65
CA GLU A 279 4.63 -16.13 -27.11
C GLU A 279 4.09 -17.56 -27.00
N ALA A 280 2.79 -17.76 -26.75
CA ALA A 280 2.27 -19.07 -26.35
C ALA A 280 0.96 -19.53 -27.04
N ARG A 281 0.41 -18.79 -28.03
CA ARG A 281 -0.87 -19.19 -28.70
C ARG A 281 -0.88 -20.58 -29.32
N GLY A 282 0.27 -21.05 -29.80
CA GLY A 282 0.42 -22.32 -30.51
C GLY A 282 0.91 -23.47 -29.64
N GLU A 283 1.07 -23.24 -28.33
CA GLU A 283 1.60 -24.25 -27.43
C GLU A 283 0.56 -25.34 -27.12
N PRO A 284 1.00 -26.60 -26.93
CA PRO A 284 0.17 -27.59 -26.25
C PRO A 284 -0.09 -27.08 -24.82
N GLU A 285 -1.29 -27.34 -24.27
CA GLU A 285 -1.68 -26.78 -22.96
C GLU A 285 -1.57 -25.24 -22.97
N ARG A 286 -2.18 -24.63 -24.00
CA ARG A 286 -2.08 -23.19 -24.31
C ARG A 286 -2.30 -22.27 -23.11
N VAL A 287 -3.31 -22.57 -22.29
CA VAL A 287 -3.70 -21.74 -21.14
C VAL A 287 -2.59 -21.75 -20.08
N GLU A 288 -2.05 -22.93 -19.79
CA GLU A 288 -0.96 -23.16 -18.85
C GLU A 288 0.33 -22.50 -19.36
N ALA A 289 0.65 -22.65 -20.65
CA ALA A 289 1.80 -22.02 -21.28
C ALA A 289 1.72 -20.48 -21.26
N MET A 290 0.55 -19.91 -21.56
CA MET A 290 0.30 -18.47 -21.46
C MET A 290 0.41 -17.97 -20.01
N SER A 291 -0.14 -18.73 -19.05
CA SER A 291 -0.05 -18.42 -17.63
C SER A 291 1.41 -18.40 -17.16
N ALA A 292 2.22 -19.37 -17.59
CA ALA A 292 3.65 -19.43 -17.29
C ALA A 292 4.43 -18.22 -17.84
N VAL A 293 4.12 -17.76 -19.06
CA VAL A 293 4.72 -16.54 -19.61
C VAL A 293 4.26 -15.30 -18.81
N ALA A 294 3.01 -15.24 -18.38
CA ALA A 294 2.51 -14.16 -17.51
C ALA A 294 3.28 -14.12 -16.19
N TRP A 295 3.56 -15.29 -15.58
CA TRP A 295 4.40 -15.38 -14.39
C TRP A 295 5.82 -14.88 -14.62
N VAL A 296 6.46 -15.18 -15.76
CA VAL A 296 7.78 -14.62 -16.10
C VAL A 296 7.74 -13.09 -16.17
N VAL A 297 6.69 -12.50 -16.78
CA VAL A 297 6.50 -11.04 -16.81
C VAL A 297 6.41 -10.49 -15.39
N LEU A 298 5.55 -11.07 -14.54
CA LEU A 298 5.38 -10.64 -13.16
C LEU A 298 6.67 -10.79 -12.34
N ASN A 299 7.44 -11.86 -12.54
CA ASN A 299 8.74 -12.08 -11.91
C ASN A 299 9.77 -11.04 -12.33
N ARG A 300 9.79 -10.61 -13.59
CA ARG A 300 10.65 -9.51 -14.07
C ARG A 300 10.23 -8.16 -13.49
N VAL A 301 8.92 -7.86 -13.47
CA VAL A 301 8.40 -6.66 -12.81
C VAL A 301 8.83 -6.64 -11.34
N ARG A 302 8.73 -7.78 -10.65
CA ARG A 302 9.12 -7.92 -9.25
C ARG A 302 10.57 -7.61 -8.96
N LYS A 303 11.46 -7.90 -9.89
CA LYS A 303 12.89 -7.63 -9.74
C LYS A 303 13.19 -6.13 -9.78
N GLN A 304 12.31 -5.32 -10.39
CA GLN A 304 12.49 -3.87 -10.50
C GLN A 304 13.89 -3.50 -11.04
N THR A 305 14.38 -4.22 -12.05
CA THR A 305 15.71 -4.00 -12.66
C THR A 305 15.56 -3.40 -14.07
N TRP A 306 16.58 -3.59 -14.91
CA TRP A 306 16.63 -3.14 -16.29
C TRP A 306 15.50 -3.69 -17.18
N TRP A 307 14.84 -4.81 -16.80
CA TRP A 307 13.69 -5.35 -17.54
C TRP A 307 12.52 -4.38 -17.60
N GLY A 308 12.29 -3.59 -16.55
CA GLY A 308 11.15 -2.68 -16.45
C GLY A 308 10.60 -2.61 -15.04
N LYS A 309 9.74 -1.61 -14.80
CA LYS A 309 9.11 -1.34 -13.49
C LYS A 309 7.63 -1.69 -13.49
N THR A 310 7.01 -1.72 -14.67
CA THR A 310 5.60 -2.07 -14.90
C THR A 310 5.46 -3.24 -15.90
N VAL A 311 4.27 -3.85 -15.94
CA VAL A 311 3.91 -4.89 -16.93
C VAL A 311 4.14 -4.40 -18.36
N VAL A 312 3.76 -3.15 -18.65
CA VAL A 312 3.93 -2.53 -19.97
C VAL A 312 5.42 -2.37 -20.29
N ASP A 313 6.23 -1.88 -19.35
CA ASP A 313 7.68 -1.73 -19.56
C ASP A 313 8.32 -3.07 -19.89
N VAL A 314 8.01 -4.11 -19.12
CA VAL A 314 8.59 -5.45 -19.32
C VAL A 314 8.18 -6.04 -20.65
N CYS A 315 6.90 -5.94 -21.02
CA CYS A 315 6.38 -6.47 -22.28
C CYS A 315 6.96 -5.74 -23.51
N LEU A 316 7.05 -4.41 -23.43
CA LEU A 316 7.49 -3.57 -24.56
C LEU A 316 9.00 -3.30 -24.56
N LYS A 317 9.74 -3.81 -23.56
CA LYS A 317 11.19 -3.65 -23.49
C LYS A 317 11.81 -4.24 -24.76
N PRO A 318 12.69 -3.48 -25.46
CA PRO A 318 13.28 -3.93 -26.71
C PRO A 318 13.91 -5.33 -26.58
N PHE A 319 13.58 -6.18 -27.56
CA PHE A 319 14.11 -7.53 -27.72
C PHE A 319 13.77 -8.54 -26.60
N GLN A 320 12.91 -8.19 -25.63
CA GLN A 320 12.52 -9.13 -24.56
C GLN A 320 11.45 -10.14 -25.02
N PHE A 321 10.57 -9.72 -25.91
CA PHE A 321 9.49 -10.52 -26.48
C PHE A 321 9.45 -10.27 -27.99
N SER A 322 9.76 -11.29 -28.80
CA SER A 322 10.04 -11.07 -30.23
C SER A 322 8.82 -10.60 -31.00
N CYS A 323 7.62 -10.97 -30.54
CA CYS A 323 6.35 -10.54 -31.13
C CYS A 323 6.18 -9.00 -31.21
N TRP A 324 6.93 -8.24 -30.39
CA TRP A 324 6.97 -6.78 -30.43
C TRP A 324 8.08 -6.18 -31.31
N ASN A 325 8.95 -6.99 -31.91
CA ASN A 325 10.02 -6.49 -32.77
C ASN A 325 9.49 -6.06 -34.14
N PRO A 326 9.95 -4.94 -34.73
CA PRO A 326 9.46 -4.44 -36.02
C PRO A 326 9.51 -5.45 -37.17
N ASN A 327 10.50 -6.35 -37.17
CA ASN A 327 10.74 -7.32 -38.23
C ASN A 327 10.10 -8.70 -37.97
N ASP A 328 9.36 -8.87 -36.86
CA ASP A 328 8.70 -10.14 -36.55
C ASP A 328 7.46 -10.33 -37.45
N ARG A 329 7.40 -11.49 -38.13
CA ARG A 329 6.31 -11.82 -39.07
C ARG A 329 4.93 -11.91 -38.39
N ASN A 330 4.90 -12.14 -37.07
CA ASN A 330 3.67 -12.21 -36.29
C ASN A 330 3.20 -10.84 -35.78
N ARG A 331 4.04 -9.79 -35.84
CA ARG A 331 3.67 -8.45 -35.34
C ARG A 331 2.40 -7.88 -35.99
N PRO A 332 2.19 -7.95 -37.32
CA PRO A 332 0.95 -7.46 -37.92
C PRO A 332 -0.29 -8.18 -37.38
N ARG A 333 -0.21 -9.52 -37.23
CA ARG A 333 -1.31 -10.33 -36.66
C ARG A 333 -1.56 -9.97 -35.20
N LEU A 334 -0.50 -9.74 -34.41
CA LEU A 334 -0.59 -9.30 -33.03
C LEU A 334 -1.27 -7.93 -32.91
N LEU A 335 -0.99 -6.98 -33.81
CA LEU A 335 -1.64 -5.66 -33.81
C LEU A 335 -3.12 -5.74 -34.22
N GLU A 336 -3.46 -6.62 -35.17
CA GLU A 336 -4.82 -6.86 -35.65
C GLU A 336 -5.59 -7.94 -34.85
N VAL A 337 -5.12 -8.35 -33.68
CA VAL A 337 -5.63 -9.54 -32.97
C VAL A 337 -7.10 -9.47 -32.56
N ARG A 338 -7.65 -8.26 -32.42
CA ARG A 338 -9.07 -8.01 -32.14
C ARG A 338 -9.94 -7.88 -33.39
N SER A 339 -9.36 -8.02 -34.58
CA SER A 339 -10.09 -7.90 -35.84
C SER A 339 -10.74 -9.24 -36.22
N ASN A 340 -11.87 -9.15 -36.93
CA ASN A 340 -12.58 -10.33 -37.46
C ASN A 340 -11.81 -11.02 -38.62
N ARG A 341 -10.58 -10.56 -38.92
CA ARG A 341 -9.72 -11.09 -39.99
C ARG A 341 -8.90 -12.29 -39.55
N LEU A 342 -8.72 -12.51 -38.25
CA LEU A 342 -8.09 -13.72 -37.73
C LEU A 342 -9.10 -14.87 -37.64
N GLY A 343 -8.61 -16.11 -37.78
CA GLY A 343 -9.44 -17.31 -37.66
C GLY A 343 -9.95 -17.51 -36.22
N SER A 344 -11.01 -18.31 -36.07
CA SER A 344 -11.65 -18.60 -34.77
C SER A 344 -10.69 -19.13 -33.71
N ALA A 345 -9.69 -19.93 -34.09
CA ALA A 345 -8.68 -20.45 -33.17
C ALA A 345 -7.77 -19.35 -32.60
N ASP A 346 -7.36 -18.37 -33.42
CA ASP A 346 -6.56 -17.23 -32.96
C ASP A 346 -7.36 -16.29 -32.07
N GLN A 347 -8.65 -16.11 -32.36
CA GLN A 347 -9.57 -15.31 -31.55
C GLN A 347 -9.78 -15.94 -30.17
N GLN A 348 -10.00 -17.26 -30.12
CA GLN A 348 -10.12 -17.99 -28.85
C GLN A 348 -8.82 -17.91 -28.05
N ALA A 349 -7.67 -18.13 -28.69
CA ALA A 349 -6.37 -17.99 -28.04
C ALA A 349 -6.16 -16.58 -27.47
N PHE A 350 -6.64 -15.53 -28.16
CA PHE A 350 -6.55 -14.17 -27.64
C PHE A 350 -7.53 -13.90 -26.50
N ALA A 351 -8.73 -14.50 -26.52
CA ALA A 351 -9.67 -14.43 -25.41
C ALA A 351 -9.07 -15.07 -24.14
N ASP A 352 -8.47 -16.26 -24.27
CA ASP A 352 -7.76 -16.92 -23.15
C ASP A 352 -6.61 -16.06 -22.63
N ALA A 353 -5.80 -15.50 -23.54
CA ALA A 353 -4.70 -14.61 -23.19
C ALA A 353 -5.18 -13.35 -22.46
N LEU A 354 -6.32 -12.79 -22.87
CA LEU A 354 -6.91 -11.61 -22.25
C LEU A 354 -7.42 -11.91 -20.84
N ASP A 355 -8.06 -13.06 -20.63
CA ASP A 355 -8.54 -13.48 -19.31
C ASP A 355 -7.36 -13.67 -18.34
N ILE A 356 -6.31 -14.37 -18.78
CA ILE A 356 -5.06 -14.52 -18.00
C ILE A 356 -4.42 -13.15 -17.71
N ALA A 357 -4.36 -12.27 -18.70
CA ALA A 357 -3.76 -10.95 -18.53
C ALA A 357 -4.56 -10.06 -17.57
N GLN A 358 -5.89 -10.12 -17.61
CA GLN A 358 -6.76 -9.44 -16.65
C GLN A 358 -6.56 -9.99 -15.24
N ASN A 359 -6.45 -11.31 -15.09
CA ASN A 359 -6.14 -11.96 -13.82
C ASN A 359 -4.74 -11.59 -13.31
N ALA A 360 -3.75 -11.46 -14.19
CA ALA A 360 -2.41 -11.01 -13.83
C ALA A 360 -2.40 -9.54 -13.38
N VAL A 361 -3.09 -8.66 -14.11
CA VAL A 361 -3.12 -7.21 -13.83
C VAL A 361 -3.99 -6.87 -12.62
N SER A 362 -5.05 -7.63 -12.36
CA SER A 362 -5.86 -7.50 -11.15
C SER A 362 -5.19 -8.09 -9.90
N GLY A 363 -4.10 -8.85 -10.09
CA GLY A 363 -3.41 -9.58 -9.02
C GLY A 363 -4.07 -10.92 -8.65
N ALA A 364 -5.15 -11.33 -9.32
CA ALA A 364 -5.78 -12.64 -9.10
C ALA A 364 -4.84 -13.80 -9.44
N LEU A 365 -4.02 -13.68 -10.48
CA LEU A 365 -3.03 -14.70 -10.85
C LEU A 365 -1.97 -14.89 -9.77
N LEU A 366 -1.60 -13.81 -9.06
CA LEU A 366 -0.64 -13.85 -7.96
C LEU A 366 -1.15 -14.61 -6.73
N GLN A 367 -2.42 -15.04 -6.71
CA GLN A 367 -2.97 -15.93 -5.68
C GLN A 367 -2.76 -17.41 -5.99
N GLN A 368 -2.20 -17.72 -7.16
CA GLN A 368 -1.87 -19.09 -7.58
C GLN A 368 -0.38 -19.36 -7.35
N ASP A 369 0.00 -20.63 -7.31
CA ASP A 369 1.41 -21.01 -7.29
C ASP A 369 2.07 -20.66 -8.63
N ASP A 370 3.22 -19.99 -8.58
CA ASP A 370 4.03 -19.73 -9.78
C ASP A 370 4.61 -21.06 -10.30
N PRO A 371 4.07 -21.61 -11.42
CA PRO A 371 4.49 -22.90 -11.92
C PRO A 371 5.93 -22.83 -12.47
N THR A 372 6.45 -21.63 -12.72
CA THR A 372 7.81 -21.43 -13.25
C THR A 372 8.89 -21.35 -12.18
N ARG A 373 8.51 -21.43 -10.89
CA ARG A 373 9.45 -21.36 -9.75
C ARG A 373 10.31 -20.10 -9.76
N ARG A 374 9.68 -18.94 -9.98
CA ARG A 374 10.31 -17.61 -10.07
C ARG A 374 11.22 -17.41 -11.29
N ALA A 375 10.93 -18.10 -12.39
CA ALA A 375 11.72 -17.94 -13.60
C ALA A 375 11.63 -16.52 -14.15
N THR A 376 12.76 -16.01 -14.61
CA THR A 376 12.87 -14.73 -15.33
C THR A 376 13.30 -14.95 -16.78
N HIS A 377 13.70 -16.16 -17.14
CA HIS A 377 14.15 -16.53 -18.48
C HIS A 377 13.46 -17.82 -18.92
N TYR A 378 13.17 -17.92 -20.21
CA TYR A 378 12.72 -19.16 -20.84
C TYR A 378 13.13 -19.18 -22.30
N HIS A 379 13.14 -20.37 -22.89
CA HIS A 379 13.29 -20.53 -24.33
C HIS A 379 12.57 -21.78 -24.83
N SER A 380 12.29 -21.86 -26.13
CA SER A 380 11.69 -23.05 -26.73
C SER A 380 12.66 -24.23 -26.72
N ARG A 381 12.18 -25.43 -26.40
CA ARG A 381 12.94 -26.69 -26.46
C ARG A 381 13.39 -27.07 -27.89
N PHE A 382 12.80 -26.46 -28.91
CA PHE A 382 13.13 -26.73 -30.31
C PHE A 382 14.22 -25.80 -30.86
N LEU A 383 14.78 -24.92 -30.04
CA LEU A 383 15.91 -24.09 -30.46
C LEU A 383 17.12 -24.98 -30.76
N SER A 384 17.60 -24.91 -32.01
CA SER A 384 18.80 -25.62 -32.46
C SER A 384 20.09 -25.09 -31.82
N ILE A 385 20.08 -23.82 -31.39
CA ILE A 385 21.19 -23.16 -30.71
C ILE A 385 20.64 -22.55 -29.43
N TYR A 386 21.16 -23.00 -28.29
CA TYR A 386 20.72 -22.50 -27.00
C TYR A 386 21.24 -21.08 -26.78
N PRO A 387 20.46 -20.19 -26.15
CA PRO A 387 20.92 -18.87 -25.77
C PRO A 387 22.18 -18.95 -24.90
N THR A 388 23.09 -18.00 -25.06
CA THR A 388 24.33 -17.96 -24.27
C THR A 388 24.08 -17.92 -22.77
N TRP A 389 23.03 -17.21 -22.34
CA TRP A 389 22.61 -17.12 -20.94
C TRP A 389 22.14 -18.45 -20.35
N ALA A 390 21.70 -19.41 -21.18
CA ALA A 390 21.25 -20.72 -20.71
C ALA A 390 22.42 -21.70 -20.47
N ARG A 391 23.63 -21.36 -20.94
CA ARG A 391 24.79 -22.24 -20.85
C ARG A 391 25.23 -22.42 -19.39
N GLY A 392 25.31 -23.66 -18.94
CA GLY A 392 25.71 -24.00 -17.57
C GLY A 392 24.56 -23.96 -16.55
N HIS A 393 23.36 -23.55 -16.98
CA HIS A 393 22.15 -23.53 -16.16
C HIS A 393 21.24 -24.72 -16.51
N LYS A 394 20.51 -25.24 -15.52
CA LYS A 394 19.52 -26.30 -15.73
C LYS A 394 18.11 -25.70 -15.66
N PRO A 395 17.19 -26.07 -16.56
CA PRO A 395 15.81 -25.62 -16.46
C PRO A 395 15.21 -25.99 -15.10
N CYS A 396 14.49 -25.06 -14.48
CA CYS A 396 13.77 -25.28 -13.23
C CYS A 396 12.40 -25.92 -13.46
N GLU A 397 11.81 -25.74 -14.66
CA GLU A 397 10.54 -26.32 -15.08
C GLU A 397 10.44 -26.41 -16.61
N ALA A 398 9.58 -27.32 -17.10
CA ALA A 398 9.20 -27.40 -18.50
C ALA A 398 7.67 -27.44 -18.66
N LEU A 399 7.09 -26.46 -19.36
CA LEU A 399 5.65 -26.37 -19.63
C LEU A 399 5.43 -26.17 -21.13
N GLY A 400 4.56 -27.00 -21.72
CA GLY A 400 4.43 -27.07 -23.17
C GLY A 400 5.79 -27.32 -23.83
N ASN A 401 6.21 -26.43 -24.72
CA ASN A 401 7.52 -26.43 -25.38
C ASN A 401 8.52 -25.46 -24.74
N HIS A 402 8.19 -24.78 -23.64
CA HIS A 402 9.08 -23.85 -22.97
C HIS A 402 9.91 -24.53 -21.87
N LEU A 403 11.19 -24.14 -21.80
CA LEU A 403 12.11 -24.47 -20.72
C LEU A 403 12.38 -23.20 -19.91
N PHE A 404 12.10 -23.22 -18.60
CA PHE A 404 12.16 -22.06 -17.71
C PHE A 404 13.41 -22.09 -16.82
N TYR A 405 13.95 -20.92 -16.48
CA TYR A 405 15.20 -20.76 -15.70
C TYR A 405 15.05 -19.65 -14.66
N ASN A 406 15.49 -19.93 -13.44
CA ASN A 406 15.37 -19.04 -12.28
C ASN A 406 16.72 -18.68 -11.61
N ASP A 407 17.83 -19.16 -12.15
CA ASP A 407 19.20 -19.00 -11.64
C ASP A 407 20.12 -18.20 -12.59
N VAL A 408 19.54 -17.56 -13.60
CA VAL A 408 20.23 -16.70 -14.58
C VAL A 408 20.18 -15.25 -14.09
N ASN A 409 21.36 -14.64 -13.88
CA ASN A 409 21.52 -13.28 -13.32
C ASN A 409 21.67 -12.19 -14.39
#